data_AF-A0AAV8W0H2-F1
#
_entry.id   AF-A0AAV8W0H2-F1
#
_cell.length_a   1.000
_cell.length_b   1.000
_cell.length_c   1.000
_cell.angle_alpha   90.00
_cell.angle_beta   90.00
_cell.angle_gamma   90.00
#
_symmetry.space_group_name_H-M   'P 1'
#
loop_
_entity.id
_entity.type
_entity.pdbx_description
1 polymer ?
#
loop_
_entity_poly.entity_id
_entity_poly.type
_entity_poly.pdbx_seq_one_letter_code
_entity_poly.pdbx_strand_id
1 'polypeptide(L)' 'MAASHGTQELSDPVEEMLKKTGCVDLHYKVQECIAETKDWRKCQEPVADFKECMQQYHKKRVRGEV' A
#
# COMPACT_ATOMS: atom_id res chain seq x y z
N MET A 1 23.77 17.06 2.37
CA MET A 1 23.61 16.65 0.96
C MET A 1 22.60 15.52 0.92
N ALA A 2 21.49 15.72 0.19
CA ALA A 2 20.42 14.78 -0.21
C ALA A 2 19.57 14.11 0.91
N ALA A 3 18.24 14.02 0.87
CA ALA A 3 17.17 14.69 0.14
C ALA A 3 15.86 14.29 0.86
N SER A 4 14.91 15.22 1.00
CA SER A 4 13.46 14.95 1.02
C SER A 4 12.90 13.90 1.99
N HIS A 5 12.91 14.18 3.31
CA HIS A 5 11.80 13.75 4.17
C HIS A 5 11.04 15.01 4.56
N GLY A 6 10.23 15.48 3.61
CA GLY A 6 9.46 16.72 3.74
C GLY A 6 8.40 16.56 4.81
N THR A 7 8.48 17.39 5.84
CA THR A 7 7.41 17.69 6.77
C THR A 7 6.21 18.23 5.98
N GLN A 8 5.25 17.37 5.62
CA GLN A 8 3.90 17.78 5.27
C GLN A 8 2.98 17.18 6.33
N GLU A 9 2.64 18.00 7.32
CA GLU A 9 1.80 17.64 8.47
C GLU A 9 0.43 17.12 8.01
N LEU A 10 0.24 15.80 8.11
CA LEU A 10 -0.70 15.08 8.99
C LEU A 10 -1.06 13.68 8.44
N SER A 11 -0.74 13.39 7.17
CA SER A 11 -0.88 12.06 6.58
C SER A 11 0.17 11.83 5.50
N ASP A 12 0.79 10.65 5.51
CA ASP A 12 1.72 10.26 4.45
C ASP A 12 0.97 10.21 3.10
N PRO A 13 1.46 10.89 2.04
CA PRO A 13 0.78 10.92 0.75
C PRO A 13 0.48 9.53 0.16
N VAL A 14 1.32 8.54 0.47
CA VAL A 14 1.09 7.15 0.05
C VAL A 14 -0.07 6.57 0.83
N GLU A 15 -0.15 6.81 2.13
CA GLU A 15 -1.26 6.32 2.97
C GLU A 15 -2.61 6.93 2.55
N GLU A 16 -2.65 8.21 2.21
CA GLU A 16 -3.86 8.85 1.65
C GLU A 16 -4.28 8.23 0.31
N MET A 17 -3.31 7.95 -0.57
CA MET A 17 -3.57 7.26 -1.82
C MET A 17 -4.13 5.86 -1.56
N LEU A 18 -3.53 5.11 -0.64
CA LEU A 18 -3.97 3.76 -0.26
C LEU A 18 -5.39 3.79 0.30
N LYS A 19 -5.74 4.76 1.15
CA LYS A 19 -7.11 4.98 1.64
C LYS A 19 -8.09 5.21 0.48
N LYS A 20 -7.73 6.03 -0.51
CA LYS A 20 -8.56 6.25 -1.72
C LYS A 20 -8.74 4.99 -2.57
N THR A 21 -7.76 4.10 -2.59
CA THR A 21 -7.88 2.83 -3.33
C THR A 21 -8.72 1.77 -2.61
N GLY A 22 -8.92 1.90 -1.29
CA GLY A 22 -9.54 0.87 -0.46
C GLY A 22 -8.64 -0.34 -0.16
N CYS A 23 -7.35 -0.29 -0.53
CA CYS A 23 -6.40 -1.38 -0.28
C CYS A 23 -5.51 -1.13 0.95
N VAL A 24 -5.85 -0.15 1.79
CA VAL A 24 -5.04 0.27 2.94
C VAL A 24 -4.92 -0.82 4.01
N ASP A 25 -5.99 -1.59 4.26
CA ASP A 25 -5.96 -2.70 5.22
C ASP A 25 -4.98 -3.81 4.80
N LEU A 26 -4.90 -4.09 3.50
CA LEU A 26 -3.95 -5.06 2.95
C LEU A 26 -2.51 -4.54 3.05
N HIS A 27 -2.31 -3.23 2.91
CA HIS A 27 -1.01 -2.62 3.16
C HIS A 27 -0.57 -2.80 4.63
N TYR A 28 -1.47 -2.57 5.59
CA TYR A 28 -1.16 -2.78 7.00
C TYR A 28 -0.85 -4.25 7.31
N LYS A 29 -1.60 -5.22 6.75
CA LYS A 29 -1.27 -6.65 6.89
C LYS A 29 0.13 -7.00 6.39
N VAL A 30 0.56 -6.39 5.29
CA VAL A 30 1.95 -6.57 4.79
C VAL A 30 2.94 -5.97 5.77
N GLN A 31 2.69 -4.78 6.30
CA GLN A 31 3.56 -4.16 7.30
C GLN A 31 3.65 -4.99 8.58
N GLU A 32 2.54 -5.51 9.09
CA GLU A 32 2.48 -6.39 10.26
C GLU A 32 3.31 -7.65 10.04
N CYS A 33 3.11 -8.35 8.90
CA CYS A 33 3.90 -9.55 8.60
C CYS A 33 5.39 -9.25 8.51
N ILE A 34 5.79 -8.12 7.89
CA ILE A 34 7.20 -7.73 7.81
C ILE A 34 7.74 -7.35 9.19
N ALA A 35 6.94 -6.70 10.04
CA ALA A 35 7.34 -6.35 11.40
C ALA A 35 7.58 -7.59 12.27
N GLU A 36 6.73 -8.61 12.14
CA GLU A 36 6.84 -9.88 12.87
C GLU A 36 8.00 -10.75 12.34
N THR A 37 8.05 -10.97 11.02
CA THR A 37 9.00 -11.90 10.41
C THR A 37 10.36 -11.28 10.15
N LYS A 38 10.42 -9.94 10.03
CA LYS A 38 11.58 -9.16 9.55
C LYS A 38 12.09 -9.60 8.18
N ASP A 39 11.30 -10.38 7.43
CA ASP A 39 11.65 -10.91 6.12
C ASP A 39 10.42 -10.89 5.21
N TRP A 40 10.37 -9.88 4.35
CA TRP A 40 9.28 -9.69 3.39
C TRP A 40 9.10 -10.90 2.45
N ARG A 41 10.13 -11.74 2.26
CA ARG A 41 10.02 -12.95 1.43
C ARG A 41 9.08 -13.99 2.04
N LYS A 42 8.85 -13.95 3.35
CA LYS A 42 7.87 -14.84 4.03
C LYS A 42 6.44 -14.28 3.97
N CYS A 43 6.29 -13.02 3.58
CA CYS A 43 5.02 -12.31 3.49
C CYS A 43 4.43 -12.33 2.08
N GLN A 44 4.70 -13.37 1.27
CA GLN A 44 4.20 -13.44 -0.11
C GLN A 44 2.68 -13.41 -0.19
N GLU A 45 2.00 -14.06 0.76
CA GLU A 45 0.54 -14.12 0.81
C GLU A 45 -0.11 -12.73 0.96
N PRO A 46 0.17 -11.95 2.05
CA PRO A 46 -0.40 -10.60 2.17
C PRO A 46 0.07 -9.65 1.05
N VAL A 47 1.28 -9.86 0.49
CA VAL A 47 1.79 -9.07 -0.65
C VAL A 47 1.01 -9.38 -1.93
N ALA A 48 0.65 -10.65 -2.16
CA ALA A 48 -0.16 -11.05 -3.31
C ALA A 48 -1.56 -10.45 -3.25
N ASP A 49 -2.20 -10.49 -2.07
CA ASP A 49 -3.52 -9.88 -1.86
C ASP A 49 -3.49 -8.37 -2.11
N PHE A 50 -2.49 -7.69 -1.55
CA PHE A 50 -2.30 -6.26 -1.76
C PHE A 50 -2.12 -5.91 -3.24
N LYS A 51 -1.32 -6.71 -3.97
CA LYS A 51 -1.12 -6.55 -5.41
C LYS A 51 -2.41 -6.76 -6.19
N GLU A 52 -3.20 -7.79 -5.86
CA GLU A 52 -4.48 -8.04 -6.54
C GLU A 52 -5.44 -6.86 -6.35
N CYS A 53 -5.56 -6.34 -5.13
CA CYS A 53 -6.40 -5.18 -4.84
C CYS A 53 -5.98 -3.95 -5.69
N MET A 54 -4.68 -3.65 -5.75
CA MET A 54 -4.14 -2.57 -6.58
C MET A 54 -4.41 -2.78 -8.07
N GLN A 55 -4.28 -4.02 -8.56
CA GLN A 55 -4.60 -4.34 -9.94
C GLN A 55 -6.08 -4.16 -10.25
N GLN A 56 -6.98 -4.54 -9.35
CA GLN A 56 -8.42 -4.32 -9.50
C GLN A 56 -8.76 -2.84 -9.51
N TYR A 57 -8.16 -2.05 -8.61
CA TYR A 57 -8.29 -0.60 -8.60
C TYR A 57 -7.82 0.01 -9.93
N HIS A 58 -6.65 -0.40 -10.42
CA HIS A 58 -6.13 0.10 -11.70
C HIS A 58 -7.06 -0.27 -12.88
N LYS A 59 -7.60 -1.49 -12.92
CA LYS A 59 -8.58 -1.92 -13.93
C LYS A 59 -9.86 -1.07 -13.87
N LYS A 60 -10.41 -0.83 -12.66
CA LYS A 60 -11.59 0.02 -12.47
C LYS A 60 -11.33 1.45 -12.91
N ARG A 61 -10.15 2.00 -12.58
CA ARG A 61 -9.72 3.35 -12.97
C ARG A 61 -9.57 3.49 -14.48
N VAL A 62 -8.98 2.51 -15.16
CA VAL A 62 -8.88 2.50 -16.63
C VAL A 62 -10.26 2.38 -17.29
N ARG A 63 -11.20 1.67 -16.65
CA ARG A 63 -12.58 1.50 -17.14
C ARG A 63 -13.53 2.66 -16.80
N GLY A 64 -13.08 3.64 -15.99
CA GLY A 64 -13.90 4.79 -15.58
C GLY A 64 -14.96 4.47 -14.52
N GLU A 65 -14.75 3.40 -13.75
CA GLU A 65 -15.67 2.91 -12.70
C GLU A 65 -15.28 3.35 -11.28
N VAL A 66 -14.37 4.33 -11.15
CA VAL A 66 -13.84 4.86 -9.89
C VAL A 66 -14.16 6.32 -9.69
#